data_AF-A0A7S0MQA7-F1
#
_entry.id   AF-A0A7S0MQA7-F1
#
_cell.length_a   1.000
_cell.length_b   1.000
_cell.length_c   1.000
_cell.angle_alpha   90.00
_cell.angle_beta   90.00
_cell.angle_gamma   90.00
#
_symmetry.space_group_name_H-M   'P 1'
#
loop_
_entity.id
_entity.type
_entity.pdbx_description
1 polymer ?
#
loop_
_entity_poly.entity_id
_entity_poly.type
_entity_poly.pdbx_seq_one_letter_code
_entity_poly.pdbx_strand_id
1 'polypeptide(L)'
;GGRGHPPATLLGPTGRMTTRQLVFAAVFLSALSAGTAGWLDFFTTRTDLRQMEVVDERRLLLDLEKMRLNGKTSPCLALDIDETLAWTGGYWMQQMQSLFGNPEGLSVEAMFSKYKLCQNVPYWQENPAARQWMSDMRACPEMQRHLPVIEDAVQCVANLEAETGIKVAAYITVRPASLAAGTAEWLRARGFPAARVVAKPDGVPFEAGNAWKAGVLARLWPRIAAIVDDNPQVLLKGERPYPGLFFLFGHAPGGPDADAVLLQL
;
A
#
# COMPACT_ATOMS: atom_id res chain seq x y z
N GLY A 1 -10.76 -44.61 32.11
CA GLY A 1 -11.46 -43.32 31.99
C GLY A 1 -10.48 -42.27 31.50
N GLY A 2 -10.44 -42.05 30.18
CA GLY A 2 -9.58 -41.04 29.56
C GLY A 2 -10.29 -39.69 29.51
N ARG A 3 -9.63 -38.62 29.95
CA ARG A 3 -10.12 -37.25 29.83
C ARG A 3 -9.67 -36.70 28.48
N GLY A 4 -10.62 -36.46 27.58
CA GLY A 4 -10.40 -35.69 26.37
C GLY A 4 -10.33 -34.20 26.71
N HIS A 5 -9.27 -33.52 26.26
CA HIS A 5 -9.23 -32.07 26.22
C HIS A 5 -10.01 -31.57 24.99
N PRO A 6 -10.81 -30.50 25.10
CA PRO A 6 -11.46 -29.90 23.95
C PRO A 6 -10.43 -29.21 23.05
N PRO A 7 -10.65 -29.15 21.72
CA PRO A 7 -9.78 -28.40 20.82
C PRO A 7 -9.82 -26.91 21.16
N ALA A 8 -8.64 -26.30 21.15
CA ALA A 8 -8.46 -24.87 21.36
C ALA A 8 -9.32 -24.08 20.36
N THR A 9 -10.15 -23.18 20.89
CA THR A 9 -11.03 -22.32 20.10
C THR A 9 -10.20 -21.17 19.51
N LEU A 10 -10.22 -21.05 18.19
CA LEU A 10 -9.45 -20.10 17.36
C LEU A 10 -10.14 -18.74 17.22
N LEU A 11 -10.66 -18.17 18.30
CA LEU A 11 -11.30 -16.84 18.27
C LEU A 11 -10.84 -16.00 19.47
N GLY A 12 -10.26 -14.83 19.19
CA GLY A 12 -9.94 -13.82 20.20
C GLY A 12 -11.20 -13.11 20.73
N PRO A 13 -11.12 -12.48 21.91
CA PRO A 13 -12.27 -11.99 22.66
C PRO A 13 -12.99 -10.77 22.06
N THR A 14 -12.51 -10.18 20.96
CA THR A 14 -13.04 -8.92 20.41
C THR A 14 -13.69 -9.04 19.02
N GLY A 15 -13.67 -10.22 18.38
CA GLY A 15 -14.28 -10.39 17.05
C GLY A 15 -13.72 -9.47 15.95
N ARG A 16 -12.47 -8.97 16.10
CA ARG A 16 -11.75 -8.17 15.11
C ARG A 16 -10.55 -8.96 14.58
N MET A 17 -10.33 -8.91 13.27
CA MET A 17 -9.13 -9.48 12.64
C MET A 17 -7.90 -8.69 13.06
N THR A 18 -6.86 -9.41 13.47
CA THR A 18 -5.53 -8.86 13.76
C THR A 18 -4.65 -9.05 12.52
N THR A 19 -3.70 -8.17 12.27
CA THR A 19 -2.73 -8.18 11.15
C THR A 19 -1.84 -9.43 11.03
N ARG A 20 -2.08 -10.46 11.85
CA ARG A 20 -1.56 -11.83 11.71
C ARG A 20 -1.90 -12.53 10.38
N GLN A 21 -2.66 -11.91 9.48
CA GLN A 21 -3.09 -12.53 8.21
C GLN A 21 -2.40 -11.98 6.96
N LEU A 22 -1.78 -10.79 7.05
CA LEU A 22 -0.84 -10.32 6.02
C LEU A 22 0.58 -10.90 6.20
N VAL A 23 0.79 -11.67 7.28
CA VAL A 23 2.07 -12.28 7.65
C VAL A 23 1.86 -13.75 8.06
N PHE A 24 1.37 -14.56 7.13
CA PHE A 24 1.86 -15.94 7.03
C PHE A 24 3.01 -16.11 6.02
N ALA A 25 3.60 -14.95 5.68
CA ALA A 25 4.96 -14.56 5.25
C ALA A 25 6.17 -15.47 5.42
N ALA A 26 6.15 -16.50 6.27
CA ALA A 26 7.36 -17.27 6.59
C ALA A 26 7.05 -18.51 7.45
N VAL A 27 7.75 -19.61 7.13
CA VAL A 27 7.87 -20.91 7.85
C VAL A 27 7.03 -22.07 7.26
N PHE A 28 7.54 -22.75 6.21
CA PHE A 28 8.03 -24.16 6.29
C PHE A 28 8.61 -24.71 4.96
N LEU A 29 9.92 -25.02 5.00
CA LEU A 29 10.74 -26.01 4.28
C LEU A 29 10.75 -26.14 2.73
N SER A 30 11.93 -25.78 2.19
CA SER A 30 12.83 -26.57 1.32
C SER A 30 12.29 -27.82 0.61
N ALA A 31 12.36 -27.84 -0.74
CA ALA A 31 12.99 -28.93 -1.52
C ALA A 31 12.83 -28.76 -3.06
N LEU A 32 13.96 -29.02 -3.74
CA LEU A 32 14.10 -29.61 -5.08
C LEU A 32 14.00 -28.73 -6.34
N SER A 33 15.19 -28.29 -6.75
CA SER A 33 15.89 -28.64 -7.99
C SER A 33 15.20 -28.50 -9.36
N ALA A 34 15.91 -27.75 -10.21
CA ALA A 34 16.17 -27.97 -11.64
C ALA A 34 14.99 -27.85 -12.62
N GLY A 35 15.16 -26.97 -13.62
CA GLY A 35 14.35 -27.02 -14.84
C GLY A 35 14.41 -25.73 -15.64
N THR A 36 14.89 -25.85 -16.87
CA THR A 36 15.23 -24.79 -17.83
C THR A 36 14.05 -24.09 -18.51
N ALA A 37 14.33 -22.87 -18.98
CA ALA A 37 13.92 -22.26 -20.25
C ALA A 37 12.47 -21.79 -20.47
N GLY A 38 12.39 -20.59 -21.07
CA GLY A 38 11.23 -20.09 -21.81
C GLY A 38 10.71 -18.75 -21.28
N TRP A 39 10.18 -17.94 -22.19
CA TRP A 39 9.46 -16.67 -21.99
C TRP A 39 10.24 -15.39 -22.34
N LEU A 40 10.35 -15.21 -23.65
CA LEU A 40 10.36 -13.92 -24.34
C LEU A 40 9.10 -13.94 -25.22
N ASP A 41 7.98 -13.44 -24.71
CA ASP A 41 6.81 -12.95 -25.45
C ASP A 41 5.65 -12.72 -24.47
N PHE A 42 5.58 -11.52 -23.90
CA PHE A 42 4.34 -10.98 -23.33
C PHE A 42 4.47 -9.45 -23.24
N PHE A 43 4.34 -8.78 -24.37
CA PHE A 43 4.06 -7.35 -24.40
C PHE A 43 3.16 -7.08 -25.60
N THR A 44 1.89 -6.81 -25.32
CA THR A 44 1.08 -5.70 -25.84
C THR A 44 -0.39 -6.07 -25.81
N THR A 45 -1.14 -5.56 -24.84
CA THR A 45 -2.54 -5.16 -25.02
C THR A 45 -2.94 -4.26 -23.85
N ARG A 46 -3.75 -3.23 -24.14
CA ARG A 46 -4.40 -2.40 -23.11
C ARG A 46 -5.10 -3.32 -22.12
N THR A 47 -4.67 -3.30 -20.87
CA THR A 47 -5.10 -4.26 -19.86
C THR A 47 -6.52 -3.96 -19.39
N ASP A 48 -7.41 -4.93 -19.57
CA ASP A 48 -8.69 -5.00 -18.89
C ASP A 48 -8.42 -5.35 -17.42
N LEU A 49 -8.90 -4.53 -16.48
CA LEU A 49 -8.82 -4.76 -15.04
C LEU A 49 -9.48 -6.08 -14.59
N ARG A 50 -10.09 -6.85 -15.51
CA ARG A 50 -10.69 -8.16 -15.23
C ARG A 50 -9.70 -9.32 -15.20
N GLN A 51 -8.44 -9.12 -15.57
CA GLN A 51 -7.38 -10.16 -15.48
C GLN A 51 -6.52 -9.98 -14.22
N MET A 52 -7.14 -9.67 -13.08
CA MET A 52 -6.44 -9.63 -11.78
C MET A 52 -6.29 -11.07 -11.28
N GLU A 53 -5.05 -11.54 -11.15
CA GLU A 53 -4.78 -12.80 -10.46
C GLU A 53 -4.57 -12.51 -8.98
N VAL A 54 -5.30 -13.20 -8.11
CA VAL A 54 -4.95 -13.22 -6.68
C VAL A 54 -3.72 -14.08 -6.56
N VAL A 55 -2.57 -13.44 -6.37
CA VAL A 55 -1.30 -14.14 -6.29
C VAL A 55 -0.98 -14.43 -4.84
N ASP A 56 -0.89 -15.72 -4.53
CA ASP A 56 -0.39 -16.27 -3.28
C ASP A 56 1.05 -15.78 -3.02
N GLU A 57 1.32 -15.47 -1.76
CA GLU A 57 2.63 -15.22 -1.14
C GLU A 57 3.80 -16.08 -1.69
N ARG A 58 3.58 -17.37 -1.96
CA ARG A 58 4.60 -18.24 -2.54
C ARG A 58 5.06 -17.77 -3.91
N ARG A 59 4.13 -17.30 -4.73
CA ARG A 59 4.43 -16.82 -6.07
C ARG A 59 5.13 -15.46 -6.02
N LEU A 60 4.77 -14.61 -5.06
CA LEU A 60 5.50 -13.38 -4.73
C LEU A 60 6.99 -13.66 -4.46
N LEU A 61 7.28 -14.57 -3.53
CA LEU A 61 8.66 -14.91 -3.17
C LEU A 61 9.42 -15.51 -4.35
N LEU A 62 8.77 -16.38 -5.12
CA LEU A 62 9.36 -16.98 -6.31
C LEU A 62 9.69 -15.93 -7.37
N ASP A 63 8.81 -14.98 -7.64
CA ASP A 63 9.05 -13.98 -8.68
C ASP A 63 10.14 -12.98 -8.25
N LEU A 64 10.18 -12.59 -6.97
CA LEU A 64 11.27 -11.78 -6.44
C LEU A 64 12.61 -12.54 -6.44
N GLU A 65 12.61 -13.83 -6.11
CA GLU A 65 13.81 -14.66 -6.14
C GLU A 65 14.32 -14.87 -7.58
N LYS A 66 13.43 -15.12 -8.55
CA LYS A 66 13.81 -15.16 -9.97
C LYS A 66 14.44 -13.85 -10.43
N MET A 67 13.87 -12.71 -10.03
CA MET A 67 14.45 -11.40 -10.34
C MET A 67 15.85 -11.23 -9.74
N ARG A 68 16.05 -11.66 -8.48
CA ARG A 68 17.35 -11.68 -7.81
C ARG A 68 18.37 -12.55 -8.55
N LEU A 69 17.97 -13.76 -8.94
CA LEU A 69 18.83 -14.74 -9.62
C LEU A 69 19.23 -14.33 -11.04
N ASN A 70 18.42 -13.51 -11.71
CA ASN A 70 18.71 -13.00 -13.06
C ASN A 70 19.80 -11.89 -13.10
N GLY A 71 20.42 -11.56 -11.97
CA GLY A 71 21.76 -10.93 -11.92
C GLY A 71 21.86 -9.47 -12.37
N LYS A 72 20.76 -8.74 -12.56
CA LYS A 72 20.80 -7.35 -13.08
C LYS A 72 20.75 -6.25 -12.01
N THR A 73 20.18 -6.51 -10.84
CA THR A 73 20.19 -5.66 -9.65
C THR A 73 19.56 -6.44 -8.50
N SER A 74 20.00 -6.25 -7.25
CA SER A 74 19.21 -6.74 -6.10
C SER A 74 17.81 -6.12 -6.18
N PRO A 75 16.74 -6.92 -6.31
CA PRO A 75 15.39 -6.38 -6.45
C PRO A 75 15.10 -5.56 -5.20
N CYS A 76 14.70 -4.30 -5.40
CA CYS A 76 14.30 -3.43 -4.32
C CYS A 76 12.81 -3.12 -4.43
N LEU A 77 12.20 -2.91 -3.27
CA LEU A 77 10.79 -2.59 -3.13
C LEU A 77 10.60 -1.08 -2.99
N ALA A 78 9.57 -0.55 -3.63
CA ALA A 78 8.97 0.72 -3.27
C ALA A 78 7.70 0.50 -2.44
N LEU A 79 7.43 1.40 -1.50
CA LEU A 79 6.19 1.41 -0.74
C LEU A 79 5.48 2.75 -0.94
N ASP A 80 4.18 2.72 -1.19
CA ASP A 80 3.34 3.89 -0.95
C ASP A 80 3.21 4.19 0.54
N ILE A 81 2.66 5.36 0.88
CA ILE A 81 2.51 5.83 2.25
C ILE A 81 1.03 5.95 2.63
N ASP A 82 0.25 6.74 1.89
CA ASP A 82 -1.16 7.00 2.19
C ASP A 82 -1.97 5.71 1.96
N GLU A 83 -2.81 5.32 2.91
CA GLU A 83 -3.57 4.06 2.92
C GLU A 83 -2.76 2.76 2.74
N THR A 84 -1.43 2.84 2.74
CA THR A 84 -0.52 1.67 2.67
C THR A 84 0.31 1.52 3.94
N LEU A 85 0.85 2.61 4.48
CA LEU A 85 1.59 2.64 5.75
C LEU A 85 0.93 3.55 6.79
N ALA A 86 0.25 4.60 6.33
CA ALA A 86 -0.42 5.59 7.14
C ALA A 86 -1.93 5.56 6.88
N TRP A 87 -2.74 5.47 7.94
CA TRP A 87 -4.21 5.50 7.84
C TRP A 87 -4.72 6.94 7.74
N THR A 88 -4.42 7.54 6.60
CA THR A 88 -4.61 8.96 6.31
C THR A 88 -6.09 9.29 6.15
N GLY A 89 -6.83 8.47 5.42
CA GLY A 89 -8.25 8.61 5.18
C GLY A 89 -9.06 8.50 6.46
N GLY A 90 -8.75 7.52 7.33
CA GLY A 90 -9.38 7.42 8.65
C GLY A 90 -9.11 8.63 9.53
N TYR A 91 -7.85 9.07 9.60
CA TYR A 91 -7.49 10.28 10.34
C TYR A 91 -8.23 11.52 9.83
N TRP A 92 -8.30 11.71 8.51
CA TRP A 92 -9.02 12.82 7.92
C TRP A 92 -10.52 12.74 8.23
N MET A 93 -11.13 11.56 8.12
CA MET A 93 -12.55 11.36 8.46
C MET A 93 -12.80 11.74 9.92
N GLN A 94 -11.93 11.34 10.84
CA GLN A 94 -12.02 11.71 12.26
C GLN A 94 -11.99 13.23 12.46
N GLN A 95 -11.04 13.92 11.82
CA GLN A 95 -10.93 15.39 11.91
C GLN A 95 -12.17 16.07 11.32
N MET A 96 -12.63 15.61 10.15
CA MET A 96 -13.78 16.19 9.46
C MET A 96 -15.07 16.00 10.26
N GLN A 97 -15.28 14.83 10.88
CA GLN A 97 -16.41 14.60 11.79
C GLN A 97 -16.35 15.54 13.00
N SER A 98 -15.18 15.74 13.58
CA SER A 98 -14.99 16.63 14.74
C SER A 98 -15.22 18.09 14.42
N LEU A 99 -14.82 18.55 13.23
CA LEU A 99 -14.84 19.97 12.84
C LEU A 99 -16.13 20.39 12.16
N PHE A 100 -16.72 19.51 11.34
CA PHE A 100 -17.84 19.84 10.45
C PHE A 100 -19.08 18.98 10.69
N GLY A 101 -19.01 18.06 11.66
CA GLY A 101 -20.12 17.20 12.06
C GLY A 101 -20.29 15.96 11.19
N ASN A 102 -21.22 15.12 11.64
CA ASN A 102 -21.53 13.80 11.09
C ASN A 102 -23.05 13.55 11.22
N PRO A 103 -23.87 14.07 10.30
CA PRO A 103 -25.33 13.95 10.36
C PRO A 103 -25.83 12.51 10.22
N GLU A 104 -25.01 11.60 9.70
CA GLU A 104 -25.36 10.17 9.57
C GLU A 104 -25.06 9.36 10.84
N GLY A 105 -24.32 9.92 11.80
CA GLY A 105 -23.93 9.20 13.02
C GLY A 105 -23.03 7.99 12.78
N LEU A 106 -22.30 7.94 11.65
CA LEU A 106 -21.43 6.82 11.30
C LEU A 106 -20.13 6.84 12.11
N SER A 107 -19.56 5.67 12.45
CA SER A 107 -18.17 5.64 12.93
C SER A 107 -17.20 6.09 11.83
N VAL A 108 -15.95 6.39 12.20
CA VAL A 108 -14.88 6.73 11.24
C VAL A 108 -14.68 5.61 10.22
N GLU A 109 -14.67 4.37 10.68
CA GLU A 109 -14.48 3.17 9.85
C GLU A 109 -15.67 2.94 8.91
N ALA A 110 -16.90 3.09 9.41
CA ALA A 110 -18.10 2.95 8.60
C ALA A 110 -18.15 4.05 7.51
N MET A 111 -17.76 5.27 7.86
CA MET A 111 -17.70 6.39 6.93
C MET A 111 -16.61 6.20 5.88
N PHE A 112 -15.41 5.77 6.30
CA PHE A 112 -14.32 5.44 5.39
C PHE A 112 -14.70 4.27 4.46
N SER A 113 -15.33 3.23 4.97
CA SER A 113 -15.80 2.10 4.16
C SER A 113 -16.80 2.54 3.09
N LYS A 114 -17.76 3.41 3.47
CA LYS A 114 -18.81 3.92 2.59
C LYS A 114 -18.30 4.88 1.52
N TYR A 115 -17.50 5.88 1.89
CA TYR A 115 -17.13 6.97 1.00
C TYR A 115 -15.70 6.88 0.44
N LYS A 116 -14.85 6.07 1.06
CA LYS A 116 -13.40 5.89 0.79
C LYS A 116 -12.55 7.13 1.02
N LEU A 117 -13.02 8.33 0.68
CA LEU A 117 -12.27 9.59 0.79
C LEU A 117 -13.17 10.69 1.35
N CYS A 118 -12.61 11.58 2.15
CA CYS A 118 -13.37 12.70 2.75
C CYS A 118 -14.02 13.59 1.68
N GLN A 119 -13.33 13.79 0.56
CA GLN A 119 -13.86 14.56 -0.57
C GLN A 119 -15.07 13.91 -1.24
N ASN A 120 -15.44 12.66 -0.91
CA ASN A 120 -16.61 11.98 -1.46
C ASN A 120 -17.84 12.09 -0.53
N VAL A 121 -17.69 12.69 0.66
CA VAL A 121 -18.79 12.84 1.64
C VAL A 121 -19.66 14.05 1.26
N PRO A 122 -20.94 13.88 0.88
CA PRO A 122 -21.73 14.95 0.25
C PRO A 122 -21.87 16.23 1.10
N TYR A 123 -22.21 16.10 2.38
CA TYR A 123 -22.42 17.27 3.26
C TYR A 123 -21.13 18.04 3.59
N TRP A 124 -19.95 17.44 3.42
CA TRP A 124 -18.68 18.18 3.50
C TRP A 124 -18.33 18.85 2.17
N GLN A 125 -18.72 18.29 1.02
CA GLN A 125 -18.55 18.94 -0.27
C GLN A 125 -19.39 20.22 -0.38
N GLU A 126 -20.60 20.22 0.19
CA GLU A 126 -21.49 21.37 0.18
C GLU A 126 -21.05 22.47 1.16
N ASN A 127 -20.18 22.14 2.13
CA ASN A 127 -19.65 23.09 3.12
C ASN A 127 -18.34 23.73 2.63
N PRO A 128 -18.31 25.06 2.34
CA PRO A 128 -17.11 25.73 1.85
C PRO A 128 -15.92 25.69 2.82
N ALA A 129 -16.18 25.77 4.13
CA ALA A 129 -15.12 25.71 5.15
C ALA A 129 -14.49 24.31 5.22
N ALA A 130 -15.31 23.27 5.06
CA ALA A 130 -14.83 21.88 5.00
C ALA A 130 -13.96 21.64 3.76
N ARG A 131 -14.36 22.16 2.59
CA ARG A 131 -13.54 22.09 1.37
C ARG A 131 -12.21 22.84 1.51
N GLN A 132 -12.25 24.05 2.09
CA GLN A 132 -11.04 24.84 2.31
C GLN A 132 -10.09 24.10 3.26
N TRP A 133 -10.60 23.57 4.36
CA TRP A 133 -9.80 22.79 5.30
C TRP A 133 -9.16 21.57 4.63
N MET A 134 -9.91 20.80 3.83
CA MET A 134 -9.34 19.67 3.08
C MET A 134 -8.24 20.11 2.13
N SER A 135 -8.39 21.26 1.45
CA SER A 135 -7.37 21.83 0.57
C SER A 135 -6.10 22.17 1.34
N ASP A 136 -6.24 22.89 2.46
CA ASP A 136 -5.10 23.36 3.27
C ASP A 136 -4.33 22.19 3.89
N MET A 137 -5.05 21.15 4.33
CA MET A 137 -4.43 19.99 4.98
C MET A 137 -3.62 19.10 4.03
N ARG A 138 -3.88 19.12 2.70
CA ARG A 138 -3.10 18.33 1.71
C ARG A 138 -1.62 18.70 1.74
N ALA A 139 -1.31 19.96 2.01
CA ALA A 139 0.05 20.51 2.01
C ALA A 139 0.53 20.94 3.39
N CYS A 140 -0.18 20.56 4.47
CA CYS A 140 0.13 20.98 5.84
C CYS A 140 1.21 20.08 6.47
N PRO A 141 2.44 20.56 6.74
CA PRO A 141 3.49 19.74 7.33
C PRO A 141 3.14 19.23 8.74
N GLU A 142 2.41 20.03 9.51
CA GLU A 142 2.04 19.65 10.88
C GLU A 142 1.06 18.47 10.89
N MET A 143 0.09 18.44 9.96
CA MET A 143 -0.85 17.34 9.82
C MET A 143 -0.11 16.00 9.61
N GLN A 144 0.93 16.01 8.77
CA GLN A 144 1.70 14.82 8.42
C GLN A 144 2.34 14.13 9.63
N ARG A 145 2.65 14.87 10.69
CA ARG A 145 3.28 14.34 11.91
C ARG A 145 2.32 13.50 12.74
N HIS A 146 1.03 13.80 12.68
CA HIS A 146 -0.01 13.18 13.50
C HIS A 146 -0.65 11.97 12.83
N LEU A 147 -0.25 11.66 11.59
CA LEU A 147 -0.83 10.53 10.87
C LEU A 147 -0.63 9.21 11.63
N PRO A 148 -1.72 8.45 11.87
CA PRO A 148 -1.63 7.13 12.47
C PRO A 148 -0.99 6.15 11.49
N VAL A 149 -0.21 5.23 12.04
CA VAL A 149 0.36 4.11 11.30
C VAL A 149 -0.72 3.04 11.18
N ILE A 150 -0.82 2.38 10.02
CA ILE A 150 -1.68 1.20 9.86
C ILE A 150 -1.17 0.09 10.78
N GLU A 151 -2.09 -0.62 11.43
CA GLU A 151 -1.75 -1.68 12.39
C GLU A 151 -0.71 -2.66 11.81
N ASP A 152 0.30 -2.97 12.61
CA ASP A 152 1.47 -3.81 12.30
C ASP A 152 2.29 -3.46 11.04
N ALA A 153 2.00 -2.37 10.31
CA ALA A 153 2.72 -2.01 9.09
C ALA A 153 4.25 -1.92 9.28
N VAL A 154 4.70 -1.39 10.42
CA VAL A 154 6.14 -1.31 10.77
C VAL A 154 6.75 -2.70 10.92
N GLN A 155 6.07 -3.60 11.64
CA GLN A 155 6.53 -4.96 11.87
C GLN A 155 6.53 -5.78 10.58
N CYS A 156 5.49 -5.63 9.75
CA CYS A 156 5.39 -6.29 8.45
C CYS A 156 6.53 -5.90 7.52
N VAL A 157 6.84 -4.59 7.42
CA VAL A 157 7.95 -4.10 6.60
C VAL A 157 9.30 -4.61 7.12
N ALA A 158 9.50 -4.62 8.45
CA ALA A 158 10.72 -5.14 9.05
C ALA A 158 10.91 -6.65 8.78
N ASN A 159 9.85 -7.45 8.94
CA ASN A 159 9.86 -8.88 8.66
C ASN A 159 10.16 -9.16 7.19
N LEU A 160 9.51 -8.43 6.28
CA LEU A 160 9.74 -8.57 4.84
C LEU A 160 11.22 -8.40 4.49
N GLU A 161 11.88 -7.35 4.99
CA GLU A 161 13.30 -7.15 4.74
C GLU A 161 14.19 -8.24 5.36
N ALA A 162 13.84 -8.71 6.57
CA ALA A 162 14.63 -9.69 7.31
C ALA A 162 14.54 -11.09 6.69
N GLU A 163 13.35 -11.48 6.23
CA GLU A 163 13.04 -12.84 5.76
C GLU A 163 13.41 -13.02 4.29
N THR A 164 13.21 -11.98 3.46
CA THR A 164 13.44 -12.06 2.01
C THR A 164 14.79 -11.49 1.57
N GLY A 165 15.40 -10.64 2.42
CA GLY A 165 16.57 -9.83 2.05
C GLY A 165 16.27 -8.70 1.06
N ILE A 166 15.02 -8.48 0.68
CA ILE A 166 14.59 -7.41 -0.24
C ILE A 166 14.49 -6.12 0.55
N LYS A 167 15.19 -5.09 0.09
CA LYS A 167 15.22 -3.80 0.76
C LYS A 167 14.17 -2.84 0.23
N VAL A 168 13.56 -2.09 1.14
CA VAL A 168 12.79 -0.90 0.80
C VAL A 168 13.78 0.15 0.31
N ALA A 169 13.77 0.41 -1.00
CA ALA A 169 14.67 1.41 -1.59
C ALA A 169 14.04 2.80 -1.70
N ALA A 170 12.71 2.87 -1.72
CA ALA A 170 12.00 4.14 -1.78
C ALA A 170 10.62 4.07 -1.12
N TYR A 171 10.21 5.18 -0.54
CA TYR A 171 8.81 5.49 -0.25
C TYR A 171 8.32 6.43 -1.34
N ILE A 172 7.36 6.03 -2.17
CA ILE A 172 6.90 6.83 -3.30
C ILE A 172 5.47 7.28 -3.00
N THR A 173 5.25 8.60 -2.90
CA THR A 173 3.96 9.17 -2.49
C THR A 173 3.53 10.31 -3.41
N VAL A 174 2.22 10.49 -3.57
CA VAL A 174 1.65 11.66 -4.27
C VAL A 174 1.59 12.91 -3.40
N ARG A 175 2.05 12.86 -2.14
CA ARG A 175 2.24 14.05 -1.31
C ARG A 175 3.18 15.05 -2.02
N PRO A 176 2.97 16.37 -1.85
CA PRO A 176 3.86 17.39 -2.39
C PRO A 176 5.32 17.26 -1.91
N ALA A 177 6.28 17.67 -2.73
CA ALA A 177 7.71 17.57 -2.46
C ALA A 177 8.14 18.41 -1.24
N SER A 178 7.44 19.52 -1.01
CA SER A 178 7.57 20.34 0.20
C SER A 178 7.34 19.56 1.51
N LEU A 179 6.62 18.42 1.47
CA LEU A 179 6.38 17.56 2.62
C LEU A 179 7.42 16.44 2.81
N ALA A 180 8.29 16.20 1.83
CA ALA A 180 9.16 15.02 1.80
C ALA A 180 10.05 14.88 3.05
N ALA A 181 10.58 16.00 3.57
CA ALA A 181 11.41 15.99 4.77
C ALA A 181 10.62 15.59 6.03
N GLY A 182 9.42 16.16 6.20
CA GLY A 182 8.53 15.80 7.32
C GLY A 182 8.04 14.36 7.22
N THR A 183 7.77 13.88 6.01
CA THR A 183 7.44 12.47 5.76
C THR A 183 8.59 11.53 6.11
N ALA A 184 9.83 11.86 5.75
CA ALA A 184 11.01 11.07 6.11
C ALA A 184 11.22 11.04 7.63
N GLU A 185 10.99 12.15 8.31
CA GLU A 185 11.02 12.22 9.77
C GLU A 185 9.93 11.36 10.41
N TRP A 186 8.70 11.43 9.91
CA TRP A 186 7.59 10.59 10.36
C TRP A 186 7.92 9.09 10.20
N LEU A 187 8.41 8.67 9.03
CA LEU A 187 8.79 7.28 8.77
C LEU A 187 9.85 6.80 9.77
N ARG A 188 10.91 7.59 9.95
CA ARG A 188 12.00 7.29 10.90
C ARG A 188 11.49 7.22 12.34
N ALA A 189 10.65 8.17 12.76
CA ALA A 189 10.12 8.22 14.12
C ALA A 189 9.20 7.03 14.45
N ARG A 190 8.61 6.40 13.44
CA ARG A 190 7.76 5.20 13.59
C ARG A 190 8.51 3.88 13.42
N GLY A 191 9.81 3.93 13.16
CA GLY A 191 10.65 2.72 13.06
C GLY A 191 10.64 2.04 11.69
N PHE A 192 10.16 2.71 10.64
CA PHE A 192 10.30 2.20 9.28
C PHE A 192 11.78 2.21 8.82
N PRO A 193 12.20 1.28 7.94
CA PRO A 193 13.54 1.28 7.37
C PRO A 193 13.92 2.62 6.72
N ALA A 194 15.18 3.00 6.84
CA ALA A 194 15.66 4.21 6.20
C ALA A 194 15.71 4.03 4.68
N ALA A 195 14.86 4.77 3.96
CA ALA A 195 14.85 4.81 2.50
C ALA A 195 14.51 6.22 1.99
N ARG A 196 14.76 6.46 0.70
CA ARG A 196 14.48 7.76 0.08
C ARG A 196 12.97 7.98 -0.02
N VAL A 197 12.49 9.14 0.40
CA VAL A 197 11.13 9.61 0.04
C VAL A 197 11.16 10.25 -1.35
N VAL A 198 10.34 9.74 -2.26
CA VAL A 198 10.11 10.27 -3.60
C VAL A 198 8.70 10.84 -3.64
N ALA A 199 8.61 12.15 -3.46
CA ALA A 199 7.36 12.89 -3.41
C ALA A 199 7.07 13.63 -4.72
N LYS A 200 5.79 13.90 -4.97
CA LYS A 200 5.29 14.59 -6.16
C LYS A 200 5.77 16.05 -6.16
N PRO A 201 6.38 16.58 -7.24
CA PRO A 201 6.72 17.99 -7.32
C PRO A 201 5.52 18.90 -6.99
N ASP A 202 5.76 20.01 -6.30
CA ASP A 202 4.70 20.89 -5.81
C ASP A 202 3.85 21.46 -6.95
N GLY A 203 4.46 21.70 -8.13
CA GLY A 203 3.77 22.22 -9.32
C GLY A 203 2.94 21.19 -10.11
N VAL A 204 3.00 19.90 -9.78
CA VAL A 204 2.16 18.88 -10.44
C VAL A 204 0.77 18.90 -9.77
N PRO A 205 -0.34 19.07 -10.51
CA PRO A 205 -1.68 19.03 -9.93
C PRO A 205 -1.99 17.72 -9.22
N PHE A 206 -2.89 17.74 -8.23
CA PHE A 206 -3.24 16.54 -7.46
C PHE A 206 -3.83 15.43 -8.36
N GLU A 207 -4.65 15.80 -9.33
CA GLU A 207 -5.32 14.92 -10.28
C GLU A 207 -4.34 14.16 -11.18
N ALA A 208 -3.17 14.76 -11.41
CA ALA A 208 -2.05 14.21 -12.18
C ALA A 208 -1.08 13.38 -11.31
N GLY A 209 -1.31 13.29 -9.99
CA GLY A 209 -0.39 12.62 -9.06
C GLY A 209 -0.14 11.15 -9.41
N ASN A 210 -1.19 10.39 -9.73
CA ASN A 210 -1.04 8.97 -10.08
C ASN A 210 -0.31 8.76 -11.41
N ALA A 211 -0.55 9.62 -12.42
CA ALA A 211 0.18 9.59 -13.68
C ALA A 211 1.67 9.91 -13.47
N TRP A 212 1.97 10.92 -12.65
CA TRP A 212 3.33 11.25 -12.25
C TRP A 212 4.03 10.09 -11.53
N LYS A 213 3.33 9.43 -10.59
CA LYS A 213 3.85 8.30 -9.81
C LYS A 213 4.17 7.10 -10.71
N ALA A 214 3.29 6.80 -11.66
CA ALA A 214 3.53 5.79 -12.69
C ALA A 214 4.80 6.10 -13.51
N GLY A 215 4.97 7.35 -13.92
CA GLY A 215 6.17 7.80 -14.64
C GLY A 215 7.45 7.71 -13.79
N VAL A 216 7.37 7.93 -12.47
CA VAL A 216 8.50 7.68 -11.54
C VAL A 216 8.87 6.20 -11.52
N LEU A 217 7.89 5.31 -11.34
CA LEU A 217 8.12 3.87 -11.32
C LEU A 217 8.80 3.36 -12.60
N ALA A 218 8.28 3.77 -13.77
CA ALA A 218 8.86 3.41 -15.06
C ALA A 218 10.31 3.90 -15.22
N ARG A 219 10.67 5.08 -14.67
CA ARG A 219 12.05 5.59 -14.68
C ARG A 219 12.98 4.91 -13.68
N LEU A 220 12.43 4.41 -12.56
CA LEU A 220 13.21 3.74 -11.52
C LEU A 220 13.41 2.24 -11.80
N TRP A 221 12.68 1.67 -12.76
CA TRP A 221 12.95 0.33 -13.27
C TRP A 221 14.34 0.26 -13.96
N PRO A 222 15.14 -0.81 -13.78
CA PRO A 222 14.87 -2.03 -13.01
C PRO A 222 15.31 -1.97 -11.53
N ARG A 223 15.77 -0.80 -11.04
CA ARG A 223 16.26 -0.66 -9.66
C ARG A 223 15.13 -0.84 -8.64
N ILE A 224 13.95 -0.30 -8.90
CA ILE A 224 12.72 -0.64 -8.19
C ILE A 224 12.06 -1.74 -9.00
N ALA A 225 12.01 -2.94 -8.41
CA ALA A 225 11.51 -4.16 -9.04
C ALA A 225 10.02 -4.38 -8.75
N ALA A 226 9.56 -3.86 -7.62
CA ALA A 226 8.20 -3.99 -7.13
C ALA A 226 7.73 -2.73 -6.42
N ILE A 227 6.41 -2.51 -6.36
CA ILE A 227 5.78 -1.51 -5.49
C ILE A 227 4.57 -2.11 -4.75
N VAL A 228 4.34 -1.72 -3.50
CA VAL A 228 3.05 -1.88 -2.80
C VAL A 228 2.34 -0.53 -2.75
N ASP A 229 1.07 -0.49 -3.17
CA ASP A 229 0.27 0.74 -3.32
C ASP A 229 -1.22 0.41 -3.17
N ASP A 230 -2.04 1.29 -2.60
CA ASP A 230 -3.49 1.08 -2.44
C ASP A 230 -4.29 1.48 -3.70
N ASN A 231 -3.66 2.17 -4.66
CA ASN A 231 -4.36 2.85 -5.73
C ASN A 231 -4.08 2.25 -7.11
N PRO A 232 -5.03 1.47 -7.69
CA PRO A 232 -4.81 0.82 -8.98
C PRO A 232 -4.70 1.84 -10.13
N GLN A 233 -5.10 3.09 -9.92
CA GLN A 233 -4.99 4.14 -10.92
C GLN A 233 -3.54 4.49 -11.26
N VAL A 234 -2.57 4.17 -10.40
CA VAL A 234 -1.14 4.34 -10.72
C VAL A 234 -0.77 3.51 -11.94
N LEU A 235 -1.25 2.27 -12.02
CA LEU A 235 -1.02 1.40 -13.18
C LEU A 235 -1.73 1.88 -14.44
N LEU A 236 -2.94 2.39 -14.29
CA LEU A 236 -3.81 2.75 -15.42
C LEU A 236 -3.47 4.10 -16.07
N LYS A 237 -2.85 5.01 -15.31
CA LYS A 237 -2.58 6.38 -15.75
C LYS A 237 -1.15 6.59 -16.27
N GLY A 238 -0.31 5.56 -16.26
CA GLY A 238 1.05 5.65 -16.79
C GLY A 238 1.07 5.74 -18.31
N GLU A 239 1.88 6.65 -18.86
CA GLU A 239 2.17 6.70 -20.31
C GLU A 239 2.91 5.43 -20.78
N ARG A 240 3.68 4.81 -19.87
CA ARG A 240 4.40 3.56 -20.08
C ARG A 240 4.00 2.57 -19.00
N PRO A 241 3.67 1.32 -19.35
CA PRO A 241 3.48 0.27 -18.36
C PRO A 241 4.73 0.12 -17.49
N TYR A 242 4.53 0.00 -16.17
CA TYR A 242 5.62 -0.33 -15.26
C TYR A 242 5.94 -1.83 -15.41
N PRO A 243 7.15 -2.22 -15.85
CA PRO A 243 7.46 -3.63 -16.13
C PRO A 243 7.68 -4.49 -14.87
N GLY A 244 7.67 -3.86 -13.69
CA GLY A 244 7.85 -4.54 -12.41
C GLY A 244 6.53 -5.06 -11.83
N LEU A 245 6.63 -5.59 -10.61
CA LEU A 245 5.48 -6.11 -9.88
C LEU A 245 4.74 -4.99 -9.15
N PHE A 246 3.41 -5.01 -9.20
CA PHE A 246 2.59 -4.03 -8.48
C PHE A 246 1.65 -4.77 -7.52
N PHE A 247 1.83 -4.58 -6.22
CA PHE A 247 0.99 -5.16 -5.19
C PHE A 247 -0.06 -4.14 -4.78
N LEU A 248 -1.31 -4.44 -5.08
CA LEU A 248 -2.45 -3.62 -4.75
C LEU A 248 -2.91 -3.94 -3.32
N PHE A 249 -2.66 -3.04 -2.38
CA PHE A 249 -3.01 -3.21 -0.97
C PHE A 249 -4.50 -2.89 -0.71
N GLY A 250 -5.18 -3.73 0.08
CA GLY A 250 -6.56 -3.47 0.53
C GLY A 250 -7.68 -3.71 -0.50
N HIS A 251 -7.42 -4.53 -1.54
CA HIS A 251 -8.38 -4.79 -2.64
C HIS A 251 -8.69 -6.26 -2.91
N ALA A 252 -8.46 -7.20 -1.99
CA ALA A 252 -8.78 -8.59 -2.33
C ALA A 252 -10.27 -8.83 -2.54
N PRO A 253 -10.61 -9.74 -3.48
CA PRO A 253 -11.97 -10.15 -3.73
C PRO A 253 -12.51 -10.92 -2.51
N GLY A 254 -13.27 -10.24 -1.65
CA GLY A 254 -13.87 -10.88 -0.47
C GLY A 254 -14.47 -9.95 0.58
N GLY A 255 -14.14 -8.66 0.58
CA GLY A 255 -14.67 -7.70 1.54
C GLY A 255 -13.59 -6.74 2.09
N PRO A 256 -13.95 -5.84 3.01
CA PRO A 256 -13.04 -4.81 3.54
C PRO A 256 -11.85 -5.37 4.36
N ASP A 257 -11.81 -6.67 4.62
CA ASP A 257 -10.78 -7.36 5.40
C ASP A 257 -9.85 -8.24 4.54
N ALA A 258 -9.91 -8.14 3.21
CA ALA A 258 -9.19 -9.04 2.32
C ALA A 258 -7.83 -8.44 1.86
N ASP A 259 -6.82 -9.31 1.85
CA ASP A 259 -5.38 -9.09 1.59
C ASP A 259 -5.00 -8.36 0.27
N ALA A 260 -3.69 -8.11 0.08
CA ALA A 260 -3.16 -7.49 -1.13
C ALA A 260 -3.32 -8.39 -2.37
N VAL A 261 -3.53 -7.79 -3.55
CA VAL A 261 -3.64 -8.47 -4.85
C VAL A 261 -2.42 -8.11 -5.71
N LEU A 262 -1.72 -9.09 -6.28
CA LEU A 262 -0.68 -8.78 -7.26
C LEU A 262 -1.31 -8.43 -8.60
N LEU A 263 -0.82 -7.33 -9.17
CA LEU A 263 -1.09 -6.90 -10.53
C LEU A 263 0.21 -6.97 -11.31
N GLN A 264 0.20 -7.79 -12.35
CA GLN A 264 1.22 -7.84 -13.37
C GLN A 264 0.55 -7.46 -14.69
N LEU A 265 0.99 -6.35 -15.30
CA LEU A 265 0.49 -5.88 -16.59
C LEU A 265 1.33 -6.41 -17.76
#